data_AF-A0A6L2Q436-F1
#
_entry.id   AF-A0A6L2Q436-F1
#
_cell.length_a   1.000
_cell.length_b   1.000
_cell.length_c   1.000
_cell.angle_alpha   90.00
_cell.angle_beta   90.00
_cell.angle_gamma   90.00
#
_symmetry.space_group_name_H-M   'P 1'
#
loop_
_entity.id
_entity.type
_entity.pdbx_description
1 polymer ?
#
loop_
_entity_poly.entity_id
_entity_poly.type
_entity_poly.pdbx_seq_one_letter_code
_entity_poly.pdbx_strand_id
1 'polypeptide(L)'
;INDVQDNCILQGGIPAAHKIYRGANTISVTNYALLTGLKRVLSPNHPDAPTVFEEGLLEVIRGQDVDIYWRDNYICPSVEEHKETVNRSKDRVRVICRI
;
A
#
# COMPACT_ATOMS: atom_id res chain seq x y z
N ILE A 1 1.31 -0.56 7.03
CA ILE A 1 -0.09 -1.05 7.15
C ILE A 1 -0.17 -2.54 6.84
N ASN A 2 0.36 -3.01 5.70
CA ASN A 2 0.40 -4.44 5.35
C ASN A 2 0.82 -5.37 6.51
N ASP A 3 1.97 -5.10 7.15
CA ASP A 3 2.46 -5.94 8.27
C ASP A 3 1.46 -6.05 9.44
N VAL A 4 0.65 -5.01 9.67
CA VAL A 4 -0.40 -5.03 10.69
C VAL A 4 -1.56 -5.90 10.23
N GLN A 5 -1.98 -5.77 8.97
CA GLN A 5 -3.10 -6.51 8.37
C GLN A 5 -2.79 -8.01 8.24
N ASP A 6 -1.54 -8.36 7.97
CA ASP A 6 -1.08 -9.76 7.87
C ASP A 6 -0.61 -10.32 9.22
N ASN A 7 -0.66 -9.52 10.28
CA ASN A 7 -0.17 -9.86 11.62
C ASN A 7 1.29 -10.37 11.61
N CYS A 8 2.13 -9.81 10.73
CA CYS A 8 3.52 -10.19 10.56
C CYS A 8 4.30 -10.12 11.89
N ILE A 9 5.12 -11.12 12.18
CA ILE A 9 5.98 -11.10 13.36
C ILE A 9 7.27 -10.33 13.06
N LEU A 10 7.82 -10.51 11.87
CA LEU A 10 9.10 -9.97 11.45
C LEU A 10 8.98 -9.20 10.12
N GLN A 11 9.87 -8.24 9.93
CA GLN A 11 10.11 -7.53 8.67
C GLN A 11 11.62 -7.39 8.48
N GLY A 12 12.18 -8.00 7.43
CA GLY A 12 13.63 -7.96 7.20
C GLY A 12 14.47 -8.58 8.33
N GLY A 13 13.93 -9.57 9.05
CA GLY A 13 14.61 -10.25 10.16
C GLY A 13 14.51 -9.55 11.52
N ILE A 14 13.91 -8.35 11.59
CA ILE A 14 13.65 -7.63 12.86
C ILE A 14 12.16 -7.62 13.19
N PRO A 15 11.76 -7.40 14.46
CA PRO A 15 10.35 -7.33 14.83
C PRO A 15 9.58 -6.29 14.02
N ALA A 16 8.42 -6.68 13.50
CA ALA A 16 7.56 -5.76 12.76
C ALA A 16 7.17 -4.55 13.64
N ALA A 17 7.05 -3.36 13.05
CA ALA A 17 6.86 -2.12 13.80
C ALA A 17 5.68 -2.18 14.80
N HIS A 18 4.59 -2.84 14.44
CA HIS A 18 3.40 -2.97 15.27
C HIS A 18 3.56 -3.96 16.44
N LYS A 19 4.57 -4.82 16.43
CA LYS A 19 4.98 -5.64 17.57
C LYS A 19 5.74 -4.83 18.62
N ILE A 20 6.37 -3.72 18.22
CA ILE A 20 7.10 -2.81 19.11
C ILE A 20 6.17 -1.69 19.60
N TYR A 21 5.47 -1.02 18.68
CA TYR A 21 4.75 0.22 18.95
C TYR A 21 3.23 0.08 19.07
N ARG A 22 2.71 -1.16 18.98
CA ARG A 22 1.28 -1.50 18.90
C ARG A 22 0.62 -1.08 17.58
N GLY A 23 -0.40 -1.85 17.18
CA GLY A 23 -1.10 -1.68 15.90
C GLY A 23 -1.66 -0.27 15.68
N ALA A 24 -2.39 0.27 16.67
CA ALA A 24 -3.03 1.58 16.54
C ALA A 24 -2.02 2.70 16.21
N ASN A 25 -0.90 2.77 16.95
CA ASN A 25 0.13 3.78 16.71
C ASN A 25 0.82 3.58 15.35
N THR A 26 1.13 2.33 14.98
CA THR A 26 1.73 2.04 13.67
C THR A 26 0.82 2.49 12.53
N ILE A 27 -0.50 2.28 12.65
CA ILE A 27 -1.49 2.74 11.66
C ILE A 27 -1.51 4.28 11.59
N SER A 28 -1.66 4.96 12.73
CA SER A 28 -1.69 6.43 12.76
C SER A 28 -0.45 7.07 12.16
N VAL A 29 0.74 6.57 12.52
CA VAL A 29 2.01 7.06 11.97
C VAL A 29 2.14 6.76 10.47
N THR A 30 1.67 5.59 10.01
CA THR A 30 1.70 5.28 8.58
C THR A 30 0.80 6.23 7.78
N ASN A 31 -0.39 6.55 8.29
CA ASN A 31 -1.29 7.51 7.64
C ASN A 31 -0.66 8.92 7.58
N TYR A 32 -0.01 9.34 8.66
CA TYR A 32 0.74 10.60 8.67
C TYR A 32 1.86 10.62 7.62
N ALA A 33 2.63 9.53 7.51
CA ALA A 33 3.69 9.41 6.51
C ALA A 33 3.14 9.44 5.07
N LEU A 34 1.99 8.81 4.81
CA LEU A 34 1.32 8.83 3.52
C LEU A 34 0.91 10.25 3.11
N LEU A 35 0.27 11.00 4.01
CA LEU A 35 -0.12 12.40 3.79
C LEU A 35 1.10 13.31 3.61
N THR A 36 2.19 13.04 4.32
CA THR A 36 3.46 13.75 4.13
C THR A 36 4.05 13.47 2.74
N GLY A 37 3.93 12.24 2.25
CA GLY A 37 4.30 11.86 0.88
C GLY A 37 3.48 12.63 -0.15
N LEU A 38 2.15 12.66 0.00
CA LEU A 38 1.26 13.45 -0.85
C LEU A 38 1.69 14.93 -0.89
N LYS A 39 1.94 15.54 0.28
CA LYS A 39 2.40 16.94 0.35
C LYS A 39 3.67 17.18 -0.46
N ARG A 40 4.61 16.23 -0.46
CA ARG A 40 5.86 16.33 -1.26
C ARG A 40 5.59 16.21 -2.75
N VAL A 41 4.69 15.32 -3.16
CA VAL A 41 4.30 15.14 -4.57
C VAL A 41 3.57 16.36 -5.11
N LEU A 42 2.85 17.10 -4.28
CA LEU A 42 2.18 18.35 -4.66
C LEU A 42 3.13 19.56 -4.72
N SER A 43 4.28 19.51 -4.05
CA SER A 43 5.25 20.61 -3.99
C SER A 43 5.79 21.12 -5.33
N PRO A 44 6.02 20.28 -6.37
CA PRO A 44 6.52 20.74 -7.67
C PRO A 44 5.46 21.50 -8.49
N ASN A 45 4.21 21.56 -8.00
CA ASN A 45 3.06 22.18 -8.66
C ASN A 45 2.83 21.69 -10.11
N HIS A 46 3.21 20.44 -10.40
CA HIS A 46 2.91 19.80 -11.67
C HIS A 46 1.40 19.50 -11.75
N PRO A 47 0.69 19.91 -12.81
CA PRO A 47 -0.76 19.82 -12.87
C PRO A 47 -1.28 18.37 -12.75
N ASP A 48 -0.53 17.40 -13.28
CA ASP A 48 -0.94 15.99 -13.27
C ASP A 48 -0.49 15.21 -12.01
N ALA A 49 0.37 15.80 -11.16
CA ALA A 49 0.90 15.11 -9.98
C ALA A 49 -0.18 14.65 -8.98
N PRO A 50 -1.23 15.44 -8.67
CA PRO A 50 -2.32 14.98 -7.81
C PRO A 50 -3.03 13.75 -8.38
N THR A 51 -3.39 13.79 -9.67
CA THR A 51 -4.13 12.72 -10.34
C THR A 51 -3.32 11.43 -10.40
N VAL A 52 -2.06 11.51 -10.83
CA VAL A 52 -1.16 10.33 -10.89
C VAL A 52 -0.96 9.72 -9.51
N PHE A 53 -0.84 10.55 -8.46
CA PHE A 53 -0.70 10.06 -7.09
C PHE A 53 -1.98 9.40 -6.59
N GLU A 54 -3.14 10.03 -6.81
CA GLU A 54 -4.45 9.51 -6.38
C GLU A 54 -4.75 8.16 -7.04
N GLU A 55 -4.64 8.09 -8.37
CA GLU A 55 -4.86 6.85 -9.12
C GLU A 55 -3.91 5.74 -8.67
N GLY A 56 -2.62 6.07 -8.52
CA GLY A 56 -1.61 5.12 -8.05
C GLY A 56 -1.91 4.60 -6.64
N LEU A 57 -2.32 5.48 -5.72
CA LEU A 57 -2.66 5.08 -4.35
C LEU A 57 -3.94 4.23 -4.31
N LEU A 58 -4.95 4.56 -5.09
CA LEU A 58 -6.19 3.79 -5.19
C LEU A 58 -5.94 2.38 -5.72
N GLU A 59 -5.11 2.22 -6.74
CA GLU A 59 -4.79 0.90 -7.30
C GLU A 59 -4.04 0.01 -6.29
N VAL A 60 -3.14 0.60 -5.49
CA VAL A 60 -2.46 -0.14 -4.41
C VAL A 60 -3.45 -0.61 -3.35
N ILE A 61 -4.37 0.27 -2.90
CA ILE A 61 -5.37 -0.10 -1.89
C ILE A 61 -6.31 -1.18 -2.44
N ARG A 62 -6.79 -1.04 -3.68
CA ARG A 62 -7.66 -2.03 -4.32
C ARG A 62 -7.00 -3.40 -4.44
N GLY A 63 -5.74 -3.46 -4.87
CA GLY A 63 -4.98 -4.71 -4.94
C GLY A 63 -4.86 -5.38 -3.58
N GLN A 64 -4.59 -4.60 -2.53
CA GLN A 64 -4.52 -5.10 -1.16
C GLN A 64 -5.87 -5.60 -0.64
N ASP A 65 -6.95 -4.86 -0.88
CA ASP A 65 -8.29 -5.22 -0.42
C ASP A 65 -8.79 -6.52 -1.05
N VAL A 66 -8.45 -6.76 -2.33
CA VAL A 66 -8.77 -8.02 -3.03
C VAL A 66 -8.03 -9.20 -2.38
N ASP A 67 -6.74 -9.04 -2.07
CA ASP A 67 -5.95 -10.09 -1.41
C ASP A 67 -6.50 -10.43 -0.02
N ILE A 68 -6.86 -9.41 0.77
CA ILE A 68 -7.54 -9.56 2.06
C ILE A 68 -8.87 -10.28 1.91
N TYR A 69 -9.68 -9.89 0.93
CA TYR A 69 -10.97 -10.51 0.67
C TYR A 69 -10.82 -12.01 0.37
N TRP A 70 -9.89 -12.38 -0.50
CA TRP A 70 -9.64 -13.79 -0.81
C TRP A 70 -9.20 -14.59 0.41
N ARG A 71 -8.26 -14.03 1.19
CA ARG A 71 -7.76 -14.65 2.42
C ARG A 71 -8.88 -14.89 3.44
N ASP A 72 -9.67 -13.86 3.73
CA ASP A 72 -10.68 -13.91 4.79
C ASP A 72 -11.91 -14.75 4.40
N ASN A 73 -12.13 -14.96 3.11
CA ASN A 73 -13.22 -15.79 2.58
C ASN A 73 -12.76 -17.18 2.07
N TYR A 74 -11.50 -17.55 2.29
CA TYR A 74 -10.92 -18.83 1.85
C TYR A 74 -11.07 -19.09 0.33
N ILE A 75 -10.97 -18.03 -0.47
CA ILE A 75 -11.07 -18.10 -1.92
C ILE A 75 -9.67 -18.29 -2.49
N CYS A 76 -9.47 -19.33 -3.30
CA CYS A 76 -8.27 -19.48 -4.10
C CYS A 76 -8.49 -18.82 -5.47
N PRO A 77 -7.81 -17.72 -5.80
CA PRO A 77 -7.95 -17.09 -7.10
C PRO A 77 -7.34 -17.96 -8.21
N SER A 78 -7.77 -17.76 -9.44
CA SER A 78 -7.03 -18.24 -10.60
C SER A 78 -5.66 -17.56 -10.68
N VAL A 79 -4.73 -18.21 -11.39
CA VAL A 79 -3.38 -17.65 -11.63
C VAL A 79 -3.47 -16.27 -12.28
N GLU A 80 -4.49 -16.05 -13.13
CA GLU A 80 -4.65 -14.84 -13.91
C GLU A 80 -5.17 -13.69 -13.04
N GLU A 81 -6.16 -13.96 -12.18
CA GLU A 81 -6.66 -12.99 -11.18
C GLU A 81 -5.55 -12.60 -10.19
N HIS A 82 -4.74 -13.58 -9.75
CA HIS A 82 -3.61 -13.32 -8.87
C HIS A 82 -2.57 -12.42 -9.53
N LYS A 83 -2.20 -12.70 -10.79
CA LYS A 83 -1.27 -11.86 -11.56
C LYS A 83 -1.79 -10.43 -11.70
N GLU A 84 -3.08 -10.26 -11.98
CA GLU A 84 -3.70 -8.94 -12.10
C GLU A 84 -3.58 -8.15 -10.78
N THR A 85 -3.94 -8.77 -9.65
CA THR A 85 -3.87 -8.16 -8.32
C THR A 85 -2.44 -7.75 -7.94
N VAL A 86 -1.47 -8.61 -8.28
CA VAL A 86 -0.03 -8.32 -8.09
C VAL A 86 0.42 -7.16 -8.97
N ASN A 87 -0.05 -7.06 -10.21
CA ASN A 87 0.31 -5.97 -11.13
C ASN A 87 -0.23 -4.63 -10.63
N ARG A 88 -1.48 -4.58 -10.15
CA ARG A 88 -2.08 -3.37 -9.55
C ARG A 88 -1.27 -2.87 -8.33
N SER A 89 -0.81 -3.80 -7.51
CA SER A 89 -0.02 -3.52 -6.29
C SER A 89 1.47 -3.16 -6.57
N LYS A 90 1.98 -3.50 -7.75
CA LYS A 90 3.40 -3.33 -8.16
C LYS A 90 3.67 -2.11 -9.02
N ASP A 91 2.67 -1.32 -9.44
CA ASP A 91 2.87 -0.09 -10.23
C ASP A 91 3.54 1.07 -9.45
N ARG A 92 4.24 0.72 -8.35
CA ARG A 92 5.07 1.52 -7.43
C ARG A 92 6.07 2.47 -8.10
N VAL A 93 6.50 2.17 -9.33
CA VAL A 93 7.56 2.92 -10.04
C VAL A 93 6.98 4.01 -10.94
N ARG A 94 5.70 3.91 -11.34
CA ARG A 94 5.11 4.87 -12.30
C ARG A 94 4.76 6.22 -11.69
N VAL A 95 4.43 6.30 -10.40
CA VAL A 95 4.10 7.59 -9.76
C VAL A 95 5.31 8.51 -9.66
N ILE A 96 6.51 7.97 -9.47
CA ILE A 96 7.75 8.76 -9.39
C ILE A 96 8.35 9.01 -10.77
N CYS A 97 8.21 8.08 -11.72
CA CYS A 97 8.79 8.22 -13.05
C CYS A 97 7.91 8.99 -14.08
N ARG A 98 6.66 9.32 -13.73
CA ARG A 98 5.73 10.09 -14.61
C ARG A 98 5.67 11.58 -14.30
N ILE A 99 6.33 12.05 -13.24
CA ILE A 99 6.34 13.45 -12.77
C ILE A 99 7.76 14.00 -12.88
#